data_AF-A0A6C0BB34-F1
#
_entry.id   AF-A0A6C0BB34-F1
#
_cell.length_a   1.000
_cell.length_b   1.000
_cell.length_c   1.000
_cell.angle_alpha   90.00
_cell.angle_beta   90.00
_cell.angle_gamma   90.00
#
_symmetry.space_group_name_H-M   'P 1'
#
loop_
_entity.id
_entity.type
_entity.pdbx_description
1 polymer ?
#
loop_
_entity_poly.entity_id
_entity_poly.type
_entity_poly.pdbx_seq_one_letter_code
_entity_poly.pdbx_strand_id
1 'polypeptide(L)'
;MHNKTKKVRSFSKTYTFQEKTYNKEDYLSGDGMLTTVWGPGIWLFLHTMSFNYPVEPTEADKQHYRDFVLNLQYVLPCKYCRMNLEKNFKQLPLTMADMRSRESFSRYIYELHELINRMLNKKSNLTYDDVRERYEHFRARCTKDTKEKKIIANKTRRKKSKSKSKSNLKLNSKMKKEKGCTEPLYGKKSKCILKIVPQDKNVDTFQMDKKCIKVK
;
A
#
# COMPACT_ATOMS: atom_id res chain seq x y z
N MET A 1 25.71 -22.44 -61.96
CA MET A 1 25.04 -21.27 -61.35
C MET A 1 23.78 -21.73 -60.62
N HIS A 2 23.82 -21.94 -59.31
CA HIS A 2 22.66 -22.38 -58.52
C HIS A 2 22.31 -21.29 -57.50
N ASN A 3 21.28 -20.51 -57.82
CA ASN A 3 20.77 -19.44 -56.96
C ASN A 3 19.67 -20.01 -56.06
N LYS A 4 19.98 -20.27 -54.78
CA LYS A 4 18.98 -20.71 -53.78
C LYS A 4 18.37 -19.50 -53.10
N THR A 5 17.17 -19.12 -53.53
CA THR A 5 16.34 -18.09 -52.91
C THR A 5 15.90 -18.50 -51.50
N LYS A 6 16.28 -17.71 -50.50
CA LYS A 6 15.82 -17.88 -49.11
C LYS A 6 14.35 -17.44 -49.00
N LYS A 7 13.47 -18.39 -48.67
CA LYS A 7 12.04 -18.16 -48.39
C LYS A 7 11.90 -17.43 -47.05
N VAL A 8 11.58 -16.14 -47.08
CA VAL A 8 11.25 -15.35 -45.87
C VAL A 8 9.85 -15.77 -45.41
N ARG A 9 9.74 -16.44 -44.26
CA ARG A 9 8.46 -16.69 -43.60
C ARG A 9 7.95 -15.39 -42.98
N SER A 10 6.91 -14.80 -43.54
CA SER A 10 6.18 -13.73 -42.88
C SER A 10 5.31 -14.34 -41.77
N PHE A 11 5.63 -14.01 -40.52
CA PHE A 11 4.72 -14.24 -39.41
C PHE A 11 3.67 -13.14 -39.41
N SER A 12 2.55 -13.38 -40.11
CA SER A 12 1.34 -12.58 -39.94
C SER A 12 0.78 -12.86 -38.54
N LYS A 13 0.90 -11.89 -37.63
CA LYS A 13 0.15 -11.92 -36.37
C LYS A 13 -1.31 -11.65 -36.73
N THR A 14 -2.12 -12.70 -36.77
CA THR A 14 -3.57 -12.58 -36.83
C THR A 14 -4.05 -11.99 -35.50
N TYR A 15 -4.34 -10.69 -35.48
CA TYR A 15 -5.08 -10.06 -34.40
C TYR A 15 -6.53 -10.54 -34.48
N THR A 16 -6.90 -11.48 -33.62
CA THR A 16 -8.31 -11.82 -33.41
C THR A 16 -8.99 -10.63 -32.75
N PHE A 17 -9.94 -10.01 -33.46
CA PHE A 17 -10.80 -8.97 -32.91
C PHE A 17 -11.64 -9.59 -31.78
N GLN A 18 -11.25 -9.34 -30.53
CA GLN A 18 -12.05 -9.77 -29.39
C GLN A 18 -13.29 -8.86 -29.33
N GLU A 19 -14.48 -9.46 -29.42
CA GLU A 19 -15.71 -8.74 -29.16
C GLU A 19 -15.67 -8.13 -27.76
N LYS A 20 -16.01 -6.84 -27.69
CA LYS A 20 -16.06 -6.13 -26.41
C LYS A 20 -17.29 -6.59 -25.66
N THR A 21 -17.11 -7.03 -24.41
CA THR A 21 -18.21 -7.42 -23.53
C THR A 21 -19.15 -6.26 -23.18
N TYR A 22 -18.66 -5.01 -23.23
CA TYR A 22 -19.40 -3.81 -22.84
C TYR A 22 -19.54 -2.83 -24.01
N ASN A 23 -20.70 -2.16 -24.09
CA ASN A 23 -21.02 -1.13 -25.07
C ASN A 23 -20.68 0.29 -24.55
N LYS A 24 -21.00 1.33 -25.33
CA LYS A 24 -20.66 2.72 -24.98
C LYS A 24 -21.51 3.23 -23.82
N GLU A 25 -22.76 2.81 -23.77
CA GLU A 25 -23.73 3.15 -22.72
C GLU A 25 -23.27 2.62 -21.36
N ASP A 26 -22.73 1.40 -21.32
CA ASP A 26 -22.14 0.79 -20.11
C ASP A 26 -20.99 1.64 -19.55
N TYR A 27 -20.09 2.15 -20.39
CA TYR A 27 -18.98 3.00 -19.96
C TYR A 27 -19.41 4.40 -19.49
N LEU A 28 -20.61 4.84 -19.87
CA LEU A 28 -21.20 6.12 -19.46
C LEU A 28 -22.13 5.97 -18.26
N SER A 29 -22.33 4.75 -17.75
CA SER A 29 -23.15 4.52 -16.57
C SER A 29 -22.61 5.29 -15.35
N GLY A 30 -23.54 5.83 -14.56
CA GLY A 30 -23.26 6.45 -13.26
C GLY A 30 -23.22 5.44 -12.10
N ASP A 31 -23.28 4.15 -12.40
CA ASP A 31 -23.28 3.09 -11.39
C ASP A 31 -21.97 3.07 -10.58
N GLY A 32 -22.11 2.74 -9.31
CA GLY A 32 -20.97 2.55 -8.42
C GLY A 32 -20.25 1.23 -8.67
N MET A 33 -18.98 1.16 -8.26
CA MET A 33 -18.22 -0.09 -8.28
C MET A 33 -18.62 -0.99 -7.11
N LEU A 34 -18.62 -2.31 -7.33
CA LEU A 34 -18.92 -3.31 -6.29
C LEU A 34 -18.04 -3.11 -5.05
N THR A 35 -18.69 -2.85 -3.91
CA THR A 35 -18.01 -2.53 -2.63
C THR A 35 -17.13 -3.66 -2.12
N THR A 36 -17.44 -4.91 -2.49
CA THR A 36 -16.65 -6.11 -2.16
C THR A 36 -15.29 -6.14 -2.86
N VAL A 37 -15.14 -5.43 -4.00
CA VAL A 37 -13.90 -5.38 -4.78
C VAL A 37 -12.94 -4.33 -4.24
N TRP A 38 -13.42 -3.11 -3.99
CA TRP A 38 -12.56 -1.98 -3.63
C TRP A 38 -12.54 -1.65 -2.13
N GLY A 39 -13.60 -1.99 -1.39
CA GLY A 39 -13.75 -1.69 0.03
C GLY A 39 -12.59 -2.21 0.89
N PRO A 40 -12.20 -3.49 0.76
CA PRO A 40 -11.01 -4.02 1.43
C PRO A 40 -9.72 -3.26 1.10
N GLY A 41 -9.57 -2.83 -0.15
CA GLY A 41 -8.39 -2.11 -0.62
C GLY A 41 -8.26 -0.73 0.04
N ILE A 42 -9.36 0.03 0.14
CA ILE A 42 -9.32 1.34 0.80
C ILE A 42 -9.09 1.19 2.31
N TRP A 43 -9.67 0.19 2.96
CA TRP A 43 -9.44 -0.05 4.39
C TRP A 43 -7.99 -0.45 4.67
N LEU A 44 -7.41 -1.32 3.85
CA LEU A 44 -5.99 -1.66 3.93
C LEU A 44 -5.12 -0.40 3.84
N PHE A 45 -5.41 0.49 2.90
CA PHE A 45 -4.69 1.74 2.74
C PHE A 45 -4.87 2.67 3.94
N LEU A 46 -6.10 2.91 4.39
CA LEU A 46 -6.41 3.82 5.50
C LEU A 46 -5.74 3.39 6.80
N HIS A 47 -5.79 2.10 7.13
CA HIS A 47 -5.08 1.56 8.29
C HIS A 47 -3.56 1.66 8.12
N THR A 48 -3.01 1.31 6.96
CA THR A 48 -1.56 1.44 6.72
C THR A 48 -1.10 2.90 6.85
N MET A 49 -1.87 3.83 6.28
CA MET A 49 -1.63 5.27 6.35
C MET A 49 -1.67 5.76 7.79
N SER A 50 -2.68 5.36 8.57
CA SER A 50 -2.86 5.81 9.95
C SER A 50 -1.79 5.25 10.89
N PHE A 51 -1.38 3.99 10.74
CA PHE A 51 -0.25 3.41 11.48
C PHE A 51 1.12 3.95 11.01
N ASN A 52 1.19 4.63 9.85
CA ASN A 52 2.40 5.32 9.41
C ASN A 52 2.42 6.82 9.72
N TYR A 53 1.29 7.40 10.14
CA TYR A 53 1.19 8.80 10.55
C TYR A 53 2.29 9.18 11.58
N PRO A 54 2.86 10.39 11.58
CA PRO A 54 3.94 10.74 12.50
C PRO A 54 3.54 10.58 13.98
N VAL A 55 4.51 10.24 14.84
CA VAL A 55 4.26 10.19 16.30
C VAL A 55 4.01 11.61 16.81
N GLU A 56 4.81 12.56 16.31
CA GLU A 56 4.72 14.00 16.58
C GLU A 56 4.46 14.71 15.24
N PRO A 57 3.19 14.81 14.80
CA PRO A 57 2.84 15.42 13.53
C PRO A 57 2.91 16.95 13.58
N THR A 58 3.33 17.55 12.47
CA THR A 58 3.23 19.00 12.26
C THR A 58 1.77 19.41 12.02
N GLU A 59 1.44 20.70 12.12
CA GLU A 59 0.09 21.18 11.78
C GLU A 59 -0.29 20.89 10.32
N ALA A 60 0.69 20.95 9.41
CA ALA A 60 0.47 20.58 8.01
C ALA A 60 0.13 19.09 7.87
N ASP A 61 0.86 18.19 8.56
CA ASP A 61 0.54 16.76 8.58
C ASP A 61 -0.89 16.52 9.07
N LYS A 62 -1.28 17.17 10.18
CA LYS A 62 -2.64 17.06 10.72
C LYS A 62 -3.69 17.46 9.69
N GLN A 63 -3.50 18.60 9.03
CA GLN A 63 -4.43 19.09 8.03
C GLN A 63 -4.52 18.13 6.83
N HIS A 64 -3.39 17.73 6.25
CA HIS A 64 -3.36 16.88 5.06
C HIS A 64 -4.03 15.53 5.28
N TYR A 65 -3.75 14.86 6.41
CA TYR A 65 -4.34 13.55 6.70
C TYR A 65 -5.83 13.68 7.06
N ARG A 66 -6.22 14.72 7.79
CA ARG A 66 -7.62 14.98 8.12
C ARG A 66 -8.45 15.24 6.86
N ASP A 67 -7.97 16.13 6.00
CA ASP A 67 -8.68 16.47 4.76
C ASP A 67 -8.76 15.28 3.82
N PHE A 68 -7.72 14.45 3.75
CA PHE A 68 -7.77 13.20 2.98
C PHE A 68 -8.94 12.31 3.43
N VAL A 69 -9.08 12.07 4.74
CA VAL A 69 -10.14 11.23 5.30
C VAL A 69 -11.52 11.84 5.07
N LEU A 70 -11.68 13.15 5.34
CA LEU A 70 -12.96 13.83 5.14
C LEU A 70 -13.39 13.87 3.68
N ASN A 71 -12.45 14.02 2.76
CA ASN A 71 -12.74 14.06 1.33
C ASN A 71 -13.22 12.73 0.75
N LEU A 72 -13.04 11.60 1.47
CA LEU A 72 -13.60 10.31 1.06
C LEU A 72 -15.12 10.39 0.86
N GLN A 73 -15.83 11.21 1.64
CA GLN A 73 -17.27 11.39 1.48
C GLN A 73 -17.68 11.89 0.09
N TYR A 74 -16.74 12.44 -0.70
CA TYR A 74 -17.01 12.93 -2.06
C TYR A 74 -16.55 11.98 -3.16
N VAL A 75 -15.57 11.11 -2.88
CA VAL A 75 -14.86 10.36 -3.94
C VAL A 75 -15.03 8.84 -3.88
N LEU A 76 -15.62 8.28 -2.82
CA LEU A 76 -15.87 6.83 -2.78
C LEU A 76 -16.72 6.40 -3.99
N PRO A 77 -16.40 5.29 -4.68
CA PRO A 77 -17.06 4.87 -5.92
C PRO A 77 -18.40 4.17 -5.65
N CYS A 78 -19.21 4.75 -4.77
CA CYS A 78 -20.51 4.27 -4.33
C CYS A 78 -21.30 5.44 -3.73
N LYS A 79 -22.40 5.85 -4.38
CA LYS A 79 -23.24 6.99 -3.97
C LYS A 79 -23.72 6.88 -2.52
N TYR A 80 -24.27 5.73 -2.13
CA TYR A 80 -24.79 5.52 -0.78
C TYR A 80 -23.67 5.47 0.27
N CYS A 81 -22.49 4.95 -0.09
CA CYS A 81 -21.34 4.91 0.79
C CYS A 81 -20.86 6.33 1.12
N ARG A 82 -20.85 7.23 0.14
CA ARG A 82 -20.54 8.66 0.32
C ARG A 82 -21.52 9.34 1.29
N MET A 83 -22.82 9.18 1.03
CA MET A 83 -23.88 9.74 1.88
C MET A 83 -23.84 9.19 3.32
N ASN A 84 -23.56 7.89 3.48
CA ASN A 84 -23.44 7.28 4.80
C ASN A 84 -22.17 7.75 5.51
N LEU A 85 -21.05 7.91 4.80
CA LEU A 85 -19.82 8.39 5.40
C LEU A 85 -19.95 9.83 5.94
N GLU A 86 -20.66 10.71 5.24
CA GLU A 86 -21.01 12.04 5.75
C GLU A 86 -21.77 11.96 7.08
N LYS A 87 -22.76 11.06 7.18
CA LYS A 87 -23.51 10.83 8.43
C LYS A 87 -22.61 10.24 9.52
N ASN A 88 -21.72 9.32 9.16
CA ASN A 88 -20.76 8.73 10.09
C ASN A 88 -19.81 9.79 10.67
N PHE A 89 -19.38 10.77 9.88
CA PHE A 89 -18.59 11.90 10.38
C PHE A 89 -19.38 12.82 11.31
N LYS A 90 -20.72 12.86 11.21
CA LYS A 90 -21.55 13.57 12.20
C LYS A 90 -21.66 12.78 13.51
N GLN A 91 -21.74 11.45 13.44
CA GLN A 91 -21.81 10.57 14.61
C GLN A 91 -20.45 10.39 15.31
N LEU A 92 -19.36 10.34 14.53
CA LEU A 92 -17.98 10.19 14.97
C LEU A 92 -17.12 11.30 14.32
N PRO A 93 -17.20 12.54 14.82
CA PRO A 93 -16.47 13.67 14.24
C PRO A 93 -14.96 13.49 14.28
N LEU A 94 -14.28 13.74 13.15
CA LEU A 94 -12.82 13.79 13.10
C LEU A 94 -12.31 15.16 13.58
N THR A 95 -11.84 15.20 14.82
CA THR A 95 -11.38 16.43 15.48
C THR A 95 -9.86 16.56 15.45
N MET A 96 -9.34 17.73 15.83
CA MET A 96 -7.89 17.92 15.96
C MET A 96 -7.28 17.14 17.14
N ALA A 97 -8.08 16.71 18.11
CA ALA A 97 -7.63 15.83 19.18
C ALA A 97 -7.26 14.44 18.63
N ASP A 98 -8.01 13.96 17.63
CA ASP A 98 -7.73 12.69 16.93
C ASP A 98 -6.46 12.80 16.08
N MET A 99 -6.08 14.00 15.64
CA MET A 99 -4.88 14.23 14.84
C MET A 99 -3.60 14.42 15.67
N ARG A 100 -3.68 14.33 17.01
CA ARG A 100 -2.57 14.64 17.94
C ARG A 100 -1.34 13.77 17.73
N SER A 101 -1.52 12.48 17.47
CA SER A 101 -0.42 11.52 17.29
C SER A 101 -0.84 10.36 16.41
N ARG A 102 0.12 9.51 16.02
CA ARG A 102 -0.13 8.20 15.39
C ARG A 102 -1.21 7.40 16.12
N GLU A 103 -1.14 7.35 17.45
CA GLU A 103 -2.09 6.55 18.22
C GLU A 103 -3.51 7.10 18.10
N SER A 104 -3.71 8.41 18.34
CA SER A 104 -5.05 9.00 18.28
C SER A 104 -5.66 8.87 16.88
N PHE A 105 -4.86 9.09 15.83
CA PHE A 105 -5.37 9.06 14.46
C PHE A 105 -5.66 7.63 14.00
N SER A 106 -4.77 6.68 14.29
CA SER A 106 -5.02 5.26 13.97
C SER A 106 -6.19 4.69 14.75
N ARG A 107 -6.40 5.13 15.99
CA ARG A 107 -7.57 4.74 16.79
C ARG A 107 -8.86 5.27 16.18
N TYR A 108 -8.90 6.52 15.73
CA TYR A 108 -10.04 7.07 15.01
C TYR A 108 -10.38 6.24 13.75
N ILE A 109 -9.40 5.90 12.91
CA ILE A 109 -9.62 5.08 11.72
C ILE A 109 -10.17 3.69 12.08
N TYR A 110 -9.69 3.09 13.17
CA TYR A 110 -10.24 1.84 13.69
C TYR A 110 -11.70 2.00 14.15
N GLU A 111 -12.02 3.02 14.93
CA GLU A 111 -13.37 3.27 15.44
C GLU A 111 -14.37 3.56 14.31
N LEU A 112 -13.94 4.29 13.28
CA LEU A 112 -14.73 4.52 12.07
C LEU A 112 -15.01 3.21 11.31
N HIS A 113 -14.01 2.34 11.20
CA HIS A 113 -14.20 1.03 10.57
C HIS A 113 -15.18 0.16 11.36
N GLU A 114 -15.06 0.15 12.69
CA GLU A 114 -15.98 -0.60 13.55
C GLU A 114 -17.39 -0.01 13.57
N LEU A 115 -17.55 1.31 13.47
CA LEU A 115 -18.85 1.96 13.26
C LEU A 115 -19.53 1.44 12.00
N ILE A 116 -18.81 1.43 10.88
CA ILE A 116 -19.32 0.93 9.61
C ILE A 116 -19.61 -0.57 9.67
N ASN A 117 -18.77 -1.36 10.35
CA ASN A 117 -19.03 -2.79 10.56
C ASN A 117 -20.34 -3.01 11.32
N ARG A 118 -20.59 -2.27 12.41
CA ARG A 118 -21.86 -2.33 13.14
C ARG A 118 -23.06 -1.97 12.28
N MET A 119 -22.97 -0.90 11.49
CA MET A 119 -24.05 -0.50 10.55
C MET A 119 -24.38 -1.59 9.53
N LEU A 120 -23.39 -2.38 9.12
CA LEU A 120 -23.55 -3.47 8.16
C LEU A 120 -23.80 -4.83 8.83
N ASN A 121 -24.06 -4.86 10.15
CA ASN A 121 -24.22 -6.08 10.95
C ASN A 121 -23.03 -7.06 10.82
N LYS A 122 -21.82 -6.52 10.64
CA LYS A 122 -20.55 -7.27 10.60
C LYS A 122 -19.85 -7.18 11.95
N LYS A 123 -19.10 -8.23 12.28
CA LYS A 123 -18.24 -8.27 13.47
C LYS A 123 -16.81 -8.55 13.04
N SER A 124 -15.89 -7.66 13.40
CA SER A 124 -14.45 -7.86 13.16
C SER A 124 -13.86 -8.89 14.12
N ASN A 125 -14.33 -8.88 15.38
CA ASN A 125 -13.78 -9.60 16.52
C ASN A 125 -12.28 -9.29 16.77
N LEU A 126 -11.83 -8.09 16.40
CA LEU A 126 -10.45 -7.63 16.59
C LEU A 126 -10.45 -6.41 17.48
N THR A 127 -9.53 -6.38 18.43
CA THR A 127 -9.24 -5.16 19.21
C THR A 127 -8.38 -4.20 18.40
N TYR A 128 -8.31 -2.94 18.85
CA TYR A 128 -7.36 -1.98 18.29
C TYR A 128 -5.92 -2.50 18.30
N ASP A 129 -5.52 -3.19 19.39
CA ASP A 129 -4.16 -3.72 19.52
C ASP A 129 -3.89 -4.87 18.53
N ASP A 130 -4.88 -5.74 18.26
CA ASP A 130 -4.77 -6.78 17.23
C ASP A 130 -4.57 -6.18 15.85
N VAL A 131 -5.32 -5.11 15.54
CA VAL A 131 -5.20 -4.39 14.29
C VAL A 131 -3.83 -3.71 14.21
N ARG A 132 -3.39 -3.02 15.27
CA ARG A 132 -2.07 -2.39 15.33
C ARG A 132 -0.96 -3.40 15.05
N GLU A 133 -0.96 -4.54 15.74
CA GLU A 133 0.07 -5.57 15.57
C GLU A 133 0.08 -6.13 14.14
N ARG A 134 -1.11 -6.40 13.58
CA ARG A 134 -1.27 -6.87 12.19
C ARG A 134 -0.57 -5.95 11.19
N TYR A 135 -0.76 -4.63 11.31
CA TYR A 135 -0.15 -3.66 10.39
C TYR A 135 1.33 -3.38 10.73
N GLU A 136 1.76 -3.53 11.98
CA GLU A 136 3.17 -3.38 12.39
C GLU A 136 4.09 -4.41 11.73
N HIS A 137 3.61 -5.60 11.39
CA HIS A 137 4.38 -6.58 10.62
C HIS A 137 4.82 -6.03 9.25
N PHE A 138 4.07 -5.08 8.68
CA PHE A 138 4.40 -4.45 7.38
C PHE A 138 5.40 -3.30 7.50
N ARG A 139 5.71 -2.83 8.72
CA ARG A 139 6.65 -1.72 8.91
C ARG A 139 8.02 -2.06 8.32
N ALA A 140 8.57 -1.13 7.53
CA ALA A 140 9.86 -1.27 6.86
C ALA A 140 11.04 -1.08 7.84
N ARG A 141 11.11 -1.90 8.89
CA ARG A 141 12.21 -1.89 9.88
C ARG A 141 13.50 -2.33 9.19
N CYS A 142 14.57 -1.58 9.42
CA CYS A 142 15.92 -2.05 9.13
C CYS A 142 16.31 -3.05 10.22
N THR A 143 16.14 -4.35 9.98
CA THR A 143 16.72 -5.38 10.83
C THR A 143 18.22 -5.35 10.60
N LYS A 144 19.00 -4.90 11.59
CA LYS A 144 20.47 -5.03 11.55
C LYS A 144 20.76 -6.53 11.67
N ASP A 145 20.87 -7.24 10.54
CA ASP A 145 21.31 -8.62 10.57
C ASP A 145 22.65 -8.67 11.32
N THR A 146 22.66 -9.36 12.46
CA THR A 146 23.85 -9.56 13.32
C THR A 146 25.01 -10.18 12.55
N LYS A 147 24.74 -10.80 11.40
CA LYS A 147 25.72 -11.35 10.47
C LYS A 147 26.56 -10.29 9.75
N GLU A 148 26.04 -9.10 9.46
CA GLU A 148 26.80 -8.07 8.73
C GLU A 148 27.75 -7.26 9.61
N LYS A 149 27.47 -7.14 10.91
CA LYS A 149 28.38 -6.48 11.86
C LYS A 149 29.76 -7.15 11.92
N LYS A 150 29.83 -8.48 11.77
CA LYS A 150 31.12 -9.21 11.74
C LYS A 150 31.95 -8.85 10.51
N ILE A 151 31.31 -8.60 9.36
CA ILE A 151 32.02 -8.30 8.11
C ILE A 151 32.55 -6.86 8.11
N ILE A 152 31.75 -5.91 8.61
CA ILE A 152 32.14 -4.49 8.64
C ILE A 152 33.23 -4.24 9.70
N ALA A 153 33.13 -4.85 10.88
CA ALA A 153 34.15 -4.74 11.93
C ALA A 153 35.52 -5.32 11.50
N ASN A 154 35.53 -6.37 10.68
CA ASN A 154 36.75 -6.97 10.16
C ASN A 154 37.40 -6.13 9.04
N LYS A 155 36.62 -5.33 8.30
CA LYS A 155 37.14 -4.40 7.28
C LYS A 155 37.73 -3.12 7.87
N THR A 156 37.19 -2.61 8.98
CA THR A 156 37.71 -1.39 9.63
C THR A 156 39.03 -1.61 10.38
N ARG A 157 39.37 -2.84 10.79
CA ARG A 157 40.70 -3.16 11.34
C ARG A 157 41.83 -3.11 10.30
N ARG A 158 41.52 -3.20 9.00
CA ARG A 158 42.53 -3.30 7.92
C ARG A 158 42.89 -1.98 7.21
N LYS A 159 42.29 -0.84 7.59
CA LYS A 159 42.48 0.46 6.90
C LYS A 159 42.95 1.62 7.79
N LYS A 160 43.66 1.35 8.89
CA LYS A 160 44.49 2.38 9.55
C LYS A 160 45.86 2.47 8.88
N SER A 161 45.89 2.90 7.62
CA SER A 161 47.12 3.43 7.00
C SER A 161 46.80 4.14 5.70
N LYS A 162 47.26 5.38 5.63
CA LYS A 162 47.43 6.27 4.45
C LYS A 162 46.29 7.26 4.16
N SER A 163 46.67 8.49 4.48
CA SER A 163 46.08 9.81 4.26
C SER A 163 46.25 10.36 2.85
N LYS A 164 45.49 11.44 2.54
CA LYS A 164 45.60 12.41 1.41
C LYS A 164 45.12 11.86 0.05
N SER A 165 44.47 12.60 -0.86
CA SER A 165 44.17 14.03 -1.03
C SER A 165 43.02 14.19 -2.06
N LYS A 166 42.39 15.37 -2.07
CA LYS A 166 41.31 15.80 -2.98
C LYS A 166 41.70 15.70 -4.48
N SER A 167 40.76 15.26 -5.33
CA SER A 167 40.67 15.73 -6.72
C SER A 167 39.27 15.46 -7.32
N ASN A 168 38.67 16.56 -7.79
CA ASN A 168 37.50 16.75 -8.66
C ASN A 168 36.92 15.51 -9.37
N LEU A 169 35.64 15.22 -9.11
CA LEU A 169 34.84 14.32 -9.94
C LEU A 169 33.77 15.12 -10.70
N LYS A 170 33.95 15.16 -12.03
CA LYS A 170 32.96 15.64 -13.00
C LYS A 170 31.63 14.91 -12.81
N LEU A 171 30.55 15.65 -12.59
CA LEU A 171 29.18 15.11 -12.57
C LEU A 171 28.73 14.85 -14.01
N ASN A 172 28.89 13.61 -14.49
CA ASN A 172 28.06 13.08 -15.57
C ASN A 172 26.86 12.38 -14.92
N SER A 173 25.77 13.12 -14.71
CA SER A 173 24.51 12.58 -14.17
C SER A 173 23.73 11.84 -15.27
N LYS A 174 24.11 10.58 -15.51
CA LYS A 174 23.17 9.63 -16.11
C LYS A 174 22.01 9.50 -15.12
N MET A 175 20.81 9.99 -15.46
CA MET A 175 19.61 9.87 -14.62
C MET A 175 19.45 8.41 -14.19
N LYS A 176 19.79 8.12 -12.92
CA LYS A 176 19.57 6.79 -12.36
C LYS A 176 18.07 6.60 -12.29
N LYS A 177 17.56 5.55 -12.95
CA LYS A 177 16.17 5.12 -12.77
C LYS A 177 15.93 4.97 -11.26
N GLU A 178 14.90 5.64 -10.76
CA GLU A 178 14.48 5.46 -9.38
C GLU A 178 14.13 3.98 -9.16
N LYS A 179 14.70 3.37 -8.13
CA LYS A 179 14.37 1.96 -7.80
C LYS A 179 13.03 1.82 -7.08
N GLY A 180 12.42 2.95 -6.69
CA GLY A 180 11.35 3.00 -5.71
C GLY A 180 11.75 2.32 -4.39
N CYS A 181 10.84 2.28 -3.42
CA CYS A 181 11.04 1.55 -2.17
C CYS A 181 10.71 0.04 -2.32
N THR A 182 10.93 -0.53 -3.51
CA THR A 182 10.47 -1.88 -3.89
C THR A 182 11.44 -2.98 -3.49
N GLU A 183 12.75 -2.71 -3.54
CA GLU A 183 13.79 -3.66 -3.15
C GLU A 183 13.99 -3.69 -1.61
N PRO A 184 14.10 -4.86 -0.98
CA PRO A 184 14.45 -4.96 0.44
C PRO A 184 15.85 -4.46 0.72
N LEU A 185 16.03 -3.76 1.85
CA LEU A 185 17.36 -3.54 2.40
C LEU A 185 17.86 -4.82 3.09
N TYR A 186 17.00 -5.55 3.83
CA TYR A 186 17.30 -6.82 4.52
C TYR A 186 16.03 -7.65 4.78
N GLY A 187 16.14 -8.99 4.88
CA GLY A 187 15.04 -9.93 5.21
C GLY A 187 14.05 -10.27 4.07
N LYS A 188 13.13 -11.23 4.30
CA LYS A 188 12.02 -11.52 3.36
C LYS A 188 10.96 -10.42 3.50
N LYS A 189 10.71 -9.61 2.46
CA LYS A 189 9.63 -8.61 2.46
C LYS A 189 8.28 -9.27 2.16
N SER A 190 7.26 -8.87 2.92
CA SER A 190 5.85 -9.14 2.61
C SER A 190 5.47 -8.40 1.32
N LYS A 191 4.73 -9.07 0.43
CA LYS A 191 4.13 -8.46 -0.76
C LYS A 191 2.61 -8.58 -0.66
N CYS A 192 1.89 -7.51 -0.95
CA CYS A 192 0.43 -7.55 -1.08
C CYS A 192 0.05 -8.18 -2.43
N ILE A 193 -0.87 -9.15 -2.39
CA ILE A 193 -1.46 -9.78 -3.58
C ILE A 193 -2.95 -9.45 -3.56
N LEU A 194 -3.44 -8.76 -4.59
CA LEU A 194 -4.87 -8.53 -4.77
C LEU A 194 -5.47 -9.73 -5.51
N LYS A 195 -6.50 -10.33 -4.93
CA LYS A 195 -7.18 -11.52 -5.46
C LYS A 195 -8.68 -11.24 -5.54
N ILE A 196 -9.21 -11.23 -6.76
CA ILE A 196 -10.65 -11.14 -7.00
C ILE A 196 -11.20 -12.56 -7.11
N VAL A 197 -12.22 -12.86 -6.32
CA VAL A 197 -12.87 -14.18 -6.27
C VAL A 197 -14.40 -14.01 -6.33
N PRO A 198 -15.14 -15.03 -6.77
CA PRO A 198 -16.60 -15.05 -6.67
C PRO A 198 -17.08 -14.77 -5.24
N GLN A 199 -18.20 -14.07 -5.10
CA GLN A 199 -18.70 -13.59 -3.81
C GLN A 199 -19.16 -14.71 -2.87
N ASP A 200 -19.58 -15.84 -3.41
CA ASP A 200 -19.98 -17.06 -2.71
C ASP A 200 -18.79 -17.83 -2.12
N LYS A 201 -17.56 -17.50 -2.52
CA LYS A 201 -16.36 -18.14 -1.98
C LYS A 201 -16.10 -17.67 -0.55
N ASN A 202 -16.24 -18.59 0.41
CA ASN A 202 -15.92 -18.33 1.82
C ASN A 202 -14.40 -18.30 2.04
N VAL A 203 -13.79 -17.12 1.85
CA VAL A 203 -12.38 -16.85 2.12
C VAL A 203 -12.21 -15.51 2.84
N ASP A 204 -11.26 -15.47 3.77
CA ASP A 204 -10.92 -14.24 4.47
C ASP A 204 -10.41 -13.18 3.50
N THR A 205 -10.86 -11.95 3.71
CA THR A 205 -10.44 -10.77 2.94
C THR A 205 -8.97 -10.43 3.16
N PHE A 206 -8.45 -10.65 4.37
CA PHE A 206 -7.07 -10.40 4.71
C PHE A 206 -6.35 -11.72 4.98
N GLN A 207 -5.31 -11.99 4.20
CA GLN A 207 -4.50 -13.21 4.32
C GLN A 207 -3.03 -12.80 4.44
N MET A 208 -2.37 -13.29 5.48
CA MET A 208 -0.95 -13.04 5.71
C MET A 208 -0.25 -14.38 5.95
N ASP A 209 0.76 -14.68 5.12
CA ASP A 209 1.61 -15.86 5.30
C ASP A 209 2.32 -15.79 6.66
N LYS A 210 2.41 -16.91 7.39
CA LYS A 210 3.11 -16.98 8.68
C LYS A 210 4.55 -16.52 8.59
N LYS A 211 5.21 -16.67 7.43
CA LYS A 211 6.58 -16.18 7.17
C LYS A 211 6.68 -14.65 7.09
N CYS A 212 5.55 -13.96 6.93
CA CYS A 212 5.46 -12.50 6.94
C CYS A 212 5.22 -11.93 8.35
N ILE A 213 4.87 -12.78 9.33
CA ILE A 213 4.76 -12.41 10.74
C ILE A 213 6.18 -12.24 11.28
N LYS A 214 6.48 -11.04 11.78
CA LYS A 214 7.79 -10.74 12.37
C LYS A 214 7.79 -11.16 13.83
N VAL A 215 8.74 -12.00 14.21
CA VAL A 215 9.02 -12.38 15.60
C VAL A 215 10.26 -11.61 16.06
N LYS A 216 10.23 -11.08 17.29
CA LYS A 216 11.38 -10.42 17.90
C LYS A 216 12.35 -11.45 18.48
#